data_AF-A0A847W1R5-F1
#
_entry.id   AF-A0A847W1R5-F1
#
_cell.length_a   1.000
_cell.length_b   1.000
_cell.length_c   1.000
_cell.angle_alpha   90.00
_cell.angle_beta   90.00
_cell.angle_gamma   90.00
#
_symmetry.space_group_name_H-M   'P 1'
#
loop_
_entity.id
_entity.type
_entity.pdbx_description
1 polymer ?
#
loop_
_entity_poly.entity_id
_entity_poly.type
_entity_poly.pdbx_seq_one_letter_code
_entity_poly.pdbx_strand_id
1 'polypeptide(L)'
;MPCTQSQSATLNGNCYVALDYGLLWQGADERVHLAHELGHCLTGSFYNIFSPFDLRSRHERRADKWAIKKLVPENELKELLNCEDMDVWELADHFNVTVDFIKKAVAFYKESFNG
;
A
#
# COMPACT_ATOMS: atom_id res chain seq x y z
N MET A 1 -2.29 -18.69 9.53
CA MET A 1 -2.80 -17.32 9.33
C MET A 1 -1.77 -16.60 8.48
N PRO A 2 -2.10 -16.05 7.29
CA PRO A 2 -1.06 -15.37 6.53
C PRO A 2 -0.62 -14.13 7.30
N CYS A 3 0.69 -13.96 7.31
CA CYS A 3 1.46 -12.97 8.06
C CYS A 3 1.10 -11.53 7.66
N THR A 4 0.01 -10.98 8.21
CA THR A 4 -0.29 -9.55 8.10
C THR A 4 -0.09 -8.94 9.47
N GLN A 5 1.00 -8.19 9.62
CA GLN A 5 1.31 -7.44 10.83
C GLN A 5 0.30 -6.28 11.05
N SER A 6 -0.69 -6.11 10.18
CA SER A 6 -1.79 -5.16 10.29
C SER A 6 -3.12 -5.76 9.84
N GLN A 7 -4.24 -5.16 10.24
CA GLN A 7 -5.58 -5.49 9.76
C GLN A 7 -6.59 -4.35 9.97
N SER A 8 -7.47 -4.14 9.00
CA SER A 8 -8.60 -3.20 9.09
C SER A 8 -9.93 -3.93 9.30
N ALA A 9 -10.80 -3.33 10.11
CA ALA A 9 -12.14 -3.83 10.40
C ALA A 9 -13.16 -2.69 10.44
N THR A 10 -14.40 -2.99 10.05
CA THR A 10 -15.53 -2.08 10.26
C THR A 10 -16.44 -2.60 11.36
N LEU A 11 -16.77 -1.73 12.31
CA LEU A 11 -17.73 -2.02 13.37
C LEU A 11 -18.69 -0.83 13.50
N ASN A 12 -19.99 -1.08 13.32
CA ASN A 12 -21.04 -0.07 13.39
C ASN A 12 -20.82 1.15 12.47
N GLY A 13 -20.27 0.93 11.28
CA GLY A 13 -19.97 1.99 10.31
C GLY A 13 -18.65 2.75 10.56
N ASN A 14 -17.95 2.47 11.67
CA ASN A 14 -16.64 3.04 11.96
C ASN A 14 -15.53 2.08 11.49
N CYS A 15 -14.49 2.63 10.84
CA CYS A 15 -13.30 1.86 10.49
C CYS A 15 -12.27 1.89 11.61
N TYR A 16 -11.67 0.74 11.90
CA TYR A 16 -10.58 0.56 12.84
C TYR A 16 -9.41 -0.11 12.13
N VAL A 17 -8.20 0.35 12.42
CA VAL A 17 -6.95 -0.26 11.95
C VAL A 17 -6.23 -0.81 13.18
N ALA A 18 -5.97 -2.11 13.17
CA ALA A 18 -5.08 -2.78 14.10
C ALA A 18 -3.69 -2.89 13.46
N LEU A 19 -2.67 -2.51 14.22
CA LEU A 19 -1.26 -2.69 13.86
C LEU A 19 -0.61 -3.54 14.95
N ASP A 20 0.26 -4.47 14.55
CA ASP A 20 1.15 -5.16 15.46
C ASP A 20 2.06 -4.13 16.14
N TYR A 21 2.19 -4.21 17.47
CA TYR A 21 3.09 -3.36 18.23
C TYR A 21 4.54 -3.43 17.74
N GLY A 22 4.95 -4.56 17.14
CA GLY A 22 6.26 -4.71 16.52
C GLY A 22 6.50 -3.79 15.31
N LEU A 23 5.45 -3.30 14.64
CA LEU A 23 5.55 -2.37 13.51
C LEU A 23 5.74 -0.91 13.93
N LEU A 24 5.26 -0.50 15.11
CA LEU A 24 5.20 0.90 15.57
C LEU A 24 6.58 1.61 15.68
N TRP A 25 7.67 0.86 15.46
CA TRP A 25 9.05 1.36 15.53
C TRP A 25 9.84 1.09 14.25
N GLN A 26 9.20 0.56 13.21
CA GLN A 26 9.86 0.17 11.95
C GLN A 26 9.73 1.23 10.84
N GLY A 27 9.21 2.42 11.16
CA GLY A 27 9.23 3.59 10.27
C GLY A 27 8.50 3.35 8.95
N ALA A 28 9.25 3.07 7.88
CA ALA A 28 8.72 2.83 6.54
C ALA A 28 7.76 1.63 6.49
N ASP A 29 8.03 0.56 7.25
CA ASP A 29 7.15 -0.61 7.31
C ASP A 29 5.79 -0.25 7.91
N GLU A 30 5.78 0.46 9.04
CA GLU A 30 4.55 0.95 9.68
C GLU A 30 3.73 1.79 8.70
N ARG A 31 4.39 2.73 8.01
CA ARG A 31 3.75 3.66 7.08
C ARG A 31 3.11 2.96 5.90
N VAL A 32 3.79 1.96 5.33
CA VAL A 32 3.26 1.13 4.23
C VAL A 32 2.06 0.32 4.70
N HIS A 33 2.14 -0.36 5.85
CA HIS A 33 1.03 -1.15 6.39
C HIS A 33 -0.18 -0.28 6.70
N LEU A 34 0.03 0.86 7.37
CA LEU A 34 -1.06 1.79 7.70
C LEU A 34 -1.74 2.32 6.44
N ALA A 35 -1.00 2.67 5.40
CA ALA A 35 -1.58 3.11 4.14
C ALA A 35 -2.40 2.01 3.45
N HIS A 36 -1.96 0.76 3.50
CA HIS A 36 -2.73 -0.38 2.99
C HIS A 36 -4.07 -0.53 3.72
N GLU A 37 -4.06 -0.48 5.05
CA GLU A 37 -5.28 -0.59 5.86
C GLU A 37 -6.23 0.61 5.69
N LEU A 38 -5.69 1.82 5.52
CA LEU A 38 -6.50 2.98 5.13
C LEU A 38 -7.11 2.82 3.75
N GLY A 39 -6.39 2.18 2.82
CA GLY A 39 -6.91 1.78 1.51
C GLY A 39 -8.16 0.92 1.66
N HIS A 40 -8.12 -0.12 2.51
CA HIS A 40 -9.29 -0.94 2.81
C HIS A 40 -10.46 -0.13 3.39
N CYS A 41 -10.19 0.76 4.35
CA CYS A 41 -11.22 1.64 4.94
C CYS A 41 -11.91 2.50 3.88
N LEU A 42 -11.13 3.16 3.01
CA LEU A 42 -11.62 4.19 2.10
C LEU A 42 -12.25 3.62 0.83
N THR A 43 -11.85 2.42 0.40
CA THR A 43 -12.46 1.75 -0.76
C THR A 43 -13.62 0.82 -0.38
N GLY A 44 -14.06 0.84 0.89
CA GLY A 44 -15.10 -0.04 1.41
C GLY A 44 -14.78 -1.53 1.26
N SER A 45 -13.49 -1.85 1.15
CA SER A 45 -13.00 -3.18 0.78
C SER A 45 -12.67 -3.96 2.05
N PHE A 46 -13.67 -4.10 2.93
CA PHE A 46 -13.52 -4.77 4.22
C PHE A 46 -13.50 -6.28 4.10
N TYR A 47 -12.84 -6.92 5.07
CA TYR A 47 -12.76 -8.37 5.17
C TYR A 47 -14.10 -8.95 5.62
N ASN A 48 -14.51 -10.03 4.96
CA ASN A 48 -15.47 -10.99 5.49
C ASN A 48 -14.82 -12.35 5.35
N ILE A 49 -14.68 -13.10 6.45
CA ILE A 49 -14.11 -14.46 6.49
C ILE A 49 -14.82 -15.44 5.54
N PHE A 50 -16.06 -15.14 5.14
CA PHE A 50 -16.86 -15.93 4.19
C PHE A 50 -16.77 -15.43 2.75
N SER A 51 -15.96 -14.41 2.45
CA SER A 51 -15.82 -13.87 1.10
C SER A 51 -15.06 -14.85 0.18
N PRO A 52 -15.59 -15.16 -1.00
CA PRO A 52 -14.88 -15.87 -2.07
C PRO A 52 -13.47 -15.32 -2.32
N PHE A 53 -12.53 -16.22 -2.68
CA PHE A 53 -11.12 -15.91 -2.93
C PHE A 53 -10.91 -14.76 -3.95
N ASP A 54 -11.74 -14.69 -4.98
CA ASP A 54 -11.67 -13.63 -6.00
C ASP A 54 -12.05 -12.25 -5.42
N LEU A 55 -13.08 -12.19 -4.58
CA LEU A 55 -13.45 -10.95 -3.88
C LEU A 55 -12.31 -10.48 -2.98
N ARG A 56 -11.67 -11.39 -2.25
CA ARG A 56 -10.49 -11.05 -1.44
C ARG A 56 -9.37 -10.45 -2.30
N SER A 57 -9.00 -11.11 -3.39
CA SER A 57 -7.93 -10.64 -4.28
C SER A 57 -8.24 -9.26 -4.88
N ARG A 58 -9.50 -8.96 -5.16
CA ARG A 58 -9.94 -7.64 -5.64
C ARG A 58 -9.84 -6.56 -4.56
N HIS A 59 -10.12 -6.91 -3.30
CA HIS A 59 -10.03 -5.98 -2.18
C HIS A 59 -8.58 -5.59 -1.89
N GLU A 60 -7.67 -6.57 -1.84
CA GLU A 60 -6.23 -6.33 -1.67
C GLU A 60 -5.67 -5.44 -2.79
N ARG A 61 -6.02 -5.73 -4.06
CA ARG A 61 -5.59 -4.90 -5.20
C ARG A 61 -6.08 -3.46 -5.13
N ARG A 62 -7.26 -3.22 -4.56
CA ARG A 62 -7.82 -1.87 -4.39
C ARG A 62 -7.09 -1.11 -3.27
N ALA A 63 -6.85 -1.76 -2.14
CA ALA A 63 -6.07 -1.21 -1.04
C ALA A 63 -4.64 -0.87 -1.49
N ASP A 64 -3.97 -1.81 -2.17
CA ASP A 64 -2.64 -1.62 -2.76
C ASP A 64 -2.58 -0.43 -3.71
N LYS A 65 -3.53 -0.36 -4.66
CA LYS A 65 -3.63 0.75 -5.61
C LYS A 65 -3.82 2.09 -4.91
N TRP A 66 -4.64 2.12 -3.86
CA TRP A 66 -4.84 3.34 -3.08
C TRP A 66 -3.55 3.74 -2.34
N ALA A 67 -2.90 2.79 -1.67
CA ALA A 67 -1.66 3.01 -0.93
C ALA A 67 -0.54 3.52 -1.85
N ILE A 68 -0.35 2.88 -3.02
CA ILE A 68 0.65 3.29 -4.02
C ILE A 68 0.40 4.73 -4.44
N LYS A 69 -0.81 5.05 -4.87
CA LYS A 69 -1.16 6.41 -5.32
C LYS A 69 -1.01 7.47 -4.22
N LYS A 70 -1.15 7.07 -2.95
CA LYS A 70 -1.07 7.98 -1.82
C LYS A 70 0.36 8.21 -1.36
N LEU A 71 1.19 7.17 -1.34
CA LEU A 71 2.55 7.22 -0.81
C LEU A 71 3.60 7.52 -1.88
N VAL A 72 3.36 7.13 -3.13
CA VAL A 72 4.29 7.28 -4.25
C VAL A 72 3.54 7.90 -5.44
N PRO A 73 3.36 9.23 -5.46
CA PRO A 73 2.68 9.90 -6.56
C PRO A 73 3.37 9.67 -7.91
N GLU A 74 2.58 9.39 -8.94
CA GLU A 74 3.07 8.98 -10.27
C GLU A 74 3.97 10.03 -10.93
N ASN A 75 3.58 11.30 -10.87
CA ASN A 75 4.34 12.38 -11.52
C ASN A 75 5.69 12.58 -10.84
N GLU A 76 5.71 12.59 -9.51
CA GLU A 76 6.94 12.72 -8.71
C GLU A 76 7.88 11.53 -8.98
N LEU A 77 7.35 10.30 -8.97
CA LEU A 77 8.15 9.12 -9.30
C LEU A 77 8.78 9.21 -10.70
N LYS A 78 8.03 9.70 -11.71
CA LYS A 78 8.56 9.90 -13.06
C LYS A 78 9.62 10.99 -13.12
N GLU A 79 9.44 12.07 -12.38
CA GLU A 79 10.43 13.16 -12.31
C GLU A 79 11.73 12.64 -11.69
N LEU A 80 11.67 11.95 -10.56
CA LEU A 80 12.86 11.41 -9.90
C LEU A 80 13.59 10.36 -10.76
N LEU A 81 12.86 9.49 -11.47
CA LEU A 81 13.45 8.50 -12.36
C LEU A 81 14.07 9.11 -13.63
N ASN A 82 13.48 10.17 -14.21
CA ASN A 82 13.93 10.72 -15.49
C ASN A 82 14.91 11.88 -15.36
N CYS A 83 14.78 12.69 -14.30
CA CYS A 83 15.56 13.90 -14.10
C CYS A 83 16.73 13.67 -13.13
N GLU A 84 16.52 12.86 -12.09
CA GLU A 84 17.48 12.66 -11.01
C GLU A 84 18.19 11.31 -11.07
N ASP A 85 17.75 10.39 -11.92
CA ASP A 85 18.31 9.03 -12.14
C ASP A 85 18.47 8.24 -10.83
N MET A 86 17.53 8.44 -9.89
CA MET A 86 17.55 7.80 -8.58
C MET A 86 17.33 6.28 -8.66
N ASP A 87 18.05 5.55 -7.82
CA ASP A 87 17.86 4.11 -7.69
C ASP A 87 16.69 3.75 -6.74
N VAL A 88 16.36 2.45 -6.64
CA VAL A 88 15.22 1.97 -5.84
C VAL A 88 15.40 2.16 -4.33
N TRP A 89 16.63 2.28 -3.82
CA TRP A 89 16.93 2.53 -2.42
C TRP A 89 16.78 4.02 -2.11
N GLU A 90 17.32 4.88 -2.98
CA GLU A 90 17.16 6.33 -2.88
C GLU A 90 15.69 6.74 -2.95
N LEU A 91 14.92 6.13 -3.85
CA LEU A 91 13.47 6.32 -3.93
C LEU A 91 12.74 5.84 -2.66
N ALA A 92 13.17 4.72 -2.08
CA ALA A 92 12.56 4.20 -0.86
C ALA A 92 12.76 5.14 0.32
N ASP A 93 13.97 5.69 0.45
CA ASP A 93 14.31 6.69 1.45
C ASP A 93 13.55 8.01 1.20
N HIS A 94 13.54 8.51 -0.04
CA HIS A 94 12.83 9.74 -0.42
C HIS A 94 11.34 9.67 -0.10
N PHE A 95 10.68 8.58 -0.53
CA PHE A 95 9.26 8.40 -0.27
C PHE A 95 8.98 7.90 1.15
N ASN A 96 9.98 7.55 1.95
CA ASN A 96 9.84 6.93 3.27
C ASN A 96 8.91 5.69 3.25
N VAL A 97 9.23 4.75 2.36
CA VAL A 97 8.54 3.46 2.17
C VAL A 97 9.57 2.36 2.00
N THR A 98 9.14 1.10 2.02
CA THR A 98 10.05 -0.02 1.81
C THR A 98 10.47 -0.13 0.35
N VAL A 99 11.65 -0.70 0.08
CA VAL A 99 12.12 -0.97 -1.28
C VAL A 99 11.17 -1.87 -2.06
N ASP A 100 10.58 -2.86 -1.39
CA ASP A 100 9.59 -3.74 -2.02
C ASP A 100 8.32 -2.97 -2.40
N PHE A 101 7.92 -1.97 -1.61
CA PHE A 101 6.83 -1.07 -1.96
C PHE A 101 7.15 -0.20 -3.18
N ILE A 102 8.38 0.34 -3.28
CA ILE A 102 8.82 1.07 -4.49
C ILE A 102 8.77 0.19 -5.72
N LYS A 103 9.31 -1.04 -5.65
CA LYS A 103 9.25 -1.99 -6.79
C LYS A 103 7.82 -2.25 -7.23
N LYS A 104 6.91 -2.41 -6.26
CA LYS A 104 5.47 -2.59 -6.52
C LYS A 104 4.85 -1.35 -7.18
N ALA A 105 5.18 -0.15 -6.72
CA ALA A 105 4.71 1.11 -7.30
C ALA A 105 5.21 1.27 -8.75
N VAL A 106 6.50 1.03 -9.00
CA VAL A 106 7.09 1.06 -10.35
C VAL A 106 6.39 0.08 -11.29
N ALA A 107 6.15 -1.16 -10.85
CA ALA A 107 5.42 -2.14 -11.65
C ALA A 107 3.97 -1.68 -11.95
N PHE A 108 3.26 -1.18 -10.94
CA PHE A 108 1.90 -0.67 -11.07
C PHE A 108 1.78 0.48 -12.09
N TYR A 109 2.72 1.42 -12.08
CA TYR A 109 2.71 2.53 -13.03
C TYR A 109 3.13 2.12 -14.43
N LYS A 110 4.09 1.20 -14.58
CA LYS A 110 4.47 0.61 -15.88
C LYS A 110 3.29 -0.05 -16.60
N GLU A 111 2.45 -0.78 -15.87
CA GLU A 111 1.23 -1.38 -16.44
C GLU A 111 0.20 -0.34 -16.87
N SER A 112 0.18 0.84 -16.23
CA SER A 112 -0.78 1.92 -16.54
C SER A 112 -0.40 2.76 -17.77
N PHE A 113 0.84 2.67 -18.27
CA PHE A 113 1.29 3.36 -19.49
C PHE A 113 0.88 2.66 -20.79
N ASN A 114 0.43 1.40 -20.73
CA ASN A 114 0.02 0.60 -21.89
C ASN A 114 -1.50 0.55 -22.11
N GLY A 115 -2.26 1.47 -21.47
CA GLY A 115 -3.72 1.55 -21.54
C GLY A 115 -4.23 2.76 -22.29
#